data_AF-A0A3E0BUY8-F1
#
_entry.id   AF-A0A3E0BUY8-F1
#
_cell.length_a   1.000
_cell.length_b   1.000
_cell.length_c   1.000
_cell.angle_alpha   90.00
_cell.angle_beta   90.00
_cell.angle_gamma   90.00
#
_symmetry.space_group_name_H-M   'P 1'
#
loop_
_entity.id
_entity.type
_entity.pdbx_description
1 polymer ?
#
loop_
_entity_poly.entity_id
_entity_poly.type
_entity_poly.pdbx_seq_one_letter_code
_entity_poly.pdbx_strand_id
1 'polypeptide(L)'
;MDIKHLMVATATVLSVPPFTASAADVAPPSAKAIRGASTYVEVENEPPPKLFVDAPLPEGLAIGVVWIQYRVENLRIVPVFGAGATKVSPRVGHLHITVDNLPWWWADASDNNTIDIAGLPAGEHTVRIELVNANHKIYETKYVKFNLPVALQHEFHDQEHAH
;
A
#
# COMPACT_ATOMS: atom_id res chain seq x y z
N MET A 1 23.38 -8.10 -76.10
CA MET A 1 22.61 -8.53 -74.91
C MET A 1 23.60 -8.57 -73.76
N ASP A 2 23.77 -7.45 -73.06
CA ASP A 2 23.01 -6.99 -71.86
C ASP A 2 23.86 -7.27 -70.61
N ILE A 3 24.74 -6.34 -70.19
CA ILE A 3 24.55 -5.24 -69.21
C ILE A 3 23.93 -5.71 -67.88
N LYS A 4 24.71 -5.62 -66.79
CA LYS A 4 24.46 -4.80 -65.56
C LYS A 4 25.50 -5.11 -64.46
N HIS A 5 26.46 -4.19 -64.23
CA HIS A 5 26.55 -3.23 -63.09
C HIS A 5 26.72 -3.94 -61.73
N LEU A 6 27.94 -3.99 -61.16
CA LEU A 6 28.53 -2.98 -60.25
C LEU A 6 27.63 -2.69 -59.03
N MET A 7 28.14 -2.98 -57.83
CA MET A 7 28.35 -2.02 -56.72
C MET A 7 28.70 -2.77 -55.43
N VAL A 8 29.94 -2.59 -54.96
CA VAL A 8 30.36 -2.91 -53.59
C VAL A 8 29.84 -1.78 -52.71
N ALA A 9 28.89 -2.07 -51.82
CA ALA A 9 28.41 -1.11 -50.83
C ALA A 9 29.20 -1.29 -49.53
N THR A 10 30.15 -0.39 -49.27
CA THR A 10 30.77 -0.22 -47.95
C THR A 10 29.75 0.45 -47.01
N ALA A 11 29.23 -0.28 -46.04
CA ALA A 11 28.38 0.26 -44.99
C ALA A 11 29.25 0.89 -43.89
N THR A 12 29.20 2.22 -43.80
CA THR A 12 29.84 2.97 -42.71
C THR A 12 29.01 2.83 -41.45
N VAL A 13 29.55 2.18 -40.41
CA VAL A 13 28.90 2.06 -39.10
C VAL A 13 29.09 3.39 -38.35
N LEU A 14 28.01 4.17 -38.21
CA LEU A 14 27.99 5.35 -37.34
C LEU A 14 27.84 4.90 -35.89
N SER A 15 28.93 5.01 -35.13
CA SER A 15 28.96 4.83 -33.67
C SER A 15 28.15 5.95 -32.99
N VAL A 16 26.94 5.63 -32.54
CA VAL A 16 26.17 6.52 -31.65
C VAL A 16 26.77 6.39 -30.24
N PRO A 17 27.26 7.47 -29.61
CA PRO A 17 27.77 7.39 -28.25
C PRO A 17 26.61 7.03 -27.29
N PRO A 18 26.87 6.23 -26.25
CA PRO A 18 25.86 5.95 -25.24
C PRO A 18 25.45 7.26 -24.56
N PHE A 19 24.15 7.57 -24.59
CA PHE A 19 23.57 8.64 -23.80
C PHE A 19 23.66 8.22 -22.33
N THR A 20 24.74 8.60 -21.65
CA THR A 20 24.83 8.46 -20.19
C THR A 20 23.89 9.49 -19.57
N ALA A 21 22.67 9.07 -19.25
CA ALA A 21 21.79 9.85 -18.40
C ALA A 21 22.48 9.99 -17.04
N SER A 22 22.98 11.19 -16.74
CA SER A 22 23.42 11.55 -15.40
C SER A 22 22.22 11.40 -14.48
N ALA A 23 22.31 10.53 -13.47
CA ALA A 23 21.33 10.51 -12.39
C ALA A 23 21.31 11.92 -11.79
N ALA A 24 20.19 12.63 -11.96
CA ALA A 24 20.00 13.88 -11.25
C ALA A 24 19.95 13.53 -9.75
N ASP A 25 20.82 14.15 -8.94
CA ASP A 25 20.75 14.07 -7.49
C ASP A 25 19.43 14.71 -7.02
N VAL A 26 18.37 13.90 -6.93
CA VAL A 26 17.12 14.31 -6.32
C VAL A 26 17.33 14.31 -4.82
N ALA A 27 17.30 15.51 -4.21
CA ALA A 27 17.38 15.64 -2.76
C ALA A 27 16.29 14.78 -2.10
N PRO A 28 16.59 14.10 -0.98
CA PRO A 28 15.61 13.25 -0.31
C PRO A 28 14.40 14.09 0.14
N PRO A 29 13.19 13.48 0.18
CA PRO A 29 11.98 14.18 0.58
C PRO A 29 12.10 14.70 2.03
N SER A 30 11.58 15.91 2.27
CA SER A 30 11.57 16.50 3.60
C SER A 30 10.69 15.71 4.58
N ALA A 31 10.92 15.88 5.88
CA ALA A 31 10.05 15.29 6.91
C ALA A 31 8.58 15.68 6.73
N LYS A 32 8.29 16.93 6.33
CA LYS A 32 6.93 17.40 6.01
C LYS A 32 6.33 16.68 4.80
N ALA A 33 7.14 16.39 3.79
CA ALA A 33 6.68 15.67 2.60
C ALA A 33 6.30 14.22 2.92
N ILE A 34 6.99 13.58 3.88
CA ILE A 34 6.73 12.20 4.29
C ILE A 34 5.65 12.11 5.38
N ARG A 35 5.73 12.95 6.40
CA ARG A 35 4.86 12.89 7.59
C ARG A 35 3.65 13.80 7.49
N GLY A 36 3.59 14.74 6.55
CA GLY A 36 2.56 15.78 6.50
C GLY A 36 2.79 16.91 7.52
N ALA A 37 1.72 17.65 7.84
CA ALA A 37 1.77 18.76 8.80
C ALA A 37 2.06 18.31 10.25
N SER A 38 2.74 19.17 11.02
CA SER A 38 3.04 18.92 12.44
C SER A 38 1.75 18.85 13.27
N THR A 39 1.71 17.97 14.26
CA THR A 39 0.57 17.87 15.21
C THR A 39 0.53 19.01 16.23
N TYR A 40 1.59 19.82 16.34
CA TYR A 40 1.64 20.96 17.26
C TYR A 40 0.88 22.20 16.76
N VAL A 41 0.47 22.21 15.50
CA VAL A 41 -0.21 23.35 14.87
C VAL A 41 -1.47 22.83 14.19
N GLU A 42 -2.58 23.51 14.43
CA GLU A 42 -3.84 23.24 13.75
C GLU A 42 -3.67 23.37 12.22
N VAL A 43 -4.18 22.38 11.50
CA VAL A 43 -4.22 22.40 10.03
C VAL A 43 -5.54 23.00 9.58
N GLU A 44 -5.52 24.31 9.33
CA GLU A 44 -6.67 25.00 8.76
C GLU A 44 -6.96 24.48 7.33
N ASN A 45 -8.24 24.27 7.01
CA ASN A 45 -8.68 23.79 5.70
C ASN A 45 -7.96 22.51 5.24
N GLU A 46 -7.71 21.58 6.18
CA GLU A 46 -7.02 20.32 5.89
C GLU A 46 -7.64 19.62 4.66
N PRO A 47 -6.83 19.25 3.64
CA PRO A 47 -7.33 18.62 2.44
C PRO A 47 -8.10 17.31 2.73
N PRO A 48 -8.87 16.79 1.76
CA PRO A 48 -9.57 15.52 1.93
C PRO A 48 -8.60 14.38 2.27
N PRO A 49 -8.98 13.43 3.15
CA PRO A 49 -8.18 12.25 3.42
C PRO A 49 -8.04 11.40 2.17
N LYS A 50 -6.89 10.74 2.01
CA LYS A 50 -6.67 9.79 0.91
C LYS A 50 -6.07 8.51 1.44
N LEU A 51 -6.56 7.40 0.91
CA LEU A 51 -6.05 6.06 1.19
C LEU A 51 -5.29 5.53 -0.03
N PHE A 52 -4.07 5.08 0.20
CA PHE A 52 -3.27 4.33 -0.77
C PHE A 52 -3.02 2.95 -0.20
N VAL A 53 -3.22 1.92 -1.02
CA VAL A 53 -3.01 0.52 -0.67
C VAL A 53 -2.27 -0.14 -1.82
N ASP A 54 -1.28 -0.96 -1.49
CA ASP A 54 -0.49 -1.68 -2.46
C ASP A 54 -1.00 -3.12 -2.62
N ALA A 55 -0.41 -3.87 -3.56
CA ALA A 55 -0.62 -5.32 -3.61
C ALA A 55 0.02 -6.00 -2.38
N PRO A 56 -0.43 -7.21 -2.01
CA PRO A 56 0.20 -7.93 -0.92
C PRO A 56 1.68 -8.21 -1.19
N LEU A 57 2.51 -8.13 -0.16
CA LEU A 57 3.94 -8.42 -0.24
C LEU A 57 4.17 -9.89 -0.60
N PRO A 58 5.00 -10.19 -1.63
CA PRO A 58 5.32 -11.57 -2.03
C PRO A 58 5.89 -12.43 -0.90
N GLU A 59 6.66 -11.82 0.01
CA GLU A 59 7.30 -12.47 1.16
C GLU A 59 6.27 -13.08 2.10
N GLY A 60 5.17 -12.36 2.38
CA GLY A 60 4.08 -12.88 3.19
C GLY A 60 3.33 -14.00 2.45
N LEU A 61 2.99 -13.77 1.17
CA LEU A 61 2.23 -14.73 0.38
C LEU A 61 2.93 -16.08 0.28
N ALA A 62 4.28 -16.08 0.22
CA ALA A 62 5.10 -17.29 0.16
C ALA A 62 4.97 -18.19 1.42
N ILE A 63 4.53 -17.64 2.56
CA ILE A 63 4.36 -18.37 3.83
C ILE A 63 2.89 -18.47 4.27
N GLY A 64 1.95 -18.07 3.41
CA GLY A 64 0.52 -18.11 3.69
C GLY A 64 0.02 -16.97 4.59
N VAL A 65 0.74 -15.85 4.60
CA VAL A 65 0.37 -14.62 5.30
C VAL A 65 0.11 -13.50 4.28
N VAL A 66 -0.81 -12.59 4.57
CA VAL A 66 -1.14 -11.47 3.68
C VAL A 66 -0.71 -10.18 4.36
N TRP A 67 0.32 -9.56 3.82
CA TRP A 67 0.80 -8.25 4.24
C TRP A 67 0.49 -7.21 3.18
N ILE A 68 -0.44 -6.30 3.46
CA ILE A 68 -0.84 -5.23 2.54
C ILE A 68 -0.36 -3.90 3.11
N GLN A 69 0.61 -3.28 2.45
CA GLN A 69 1.07 -1.96 2.84
C GLN A 69 0.03 -0.89 2.48
N TYR A 70 -0.10 0.08 3.36
CA TYR A 70 -0.93 1.25 3.15
C TYR A 70 -0.24 2.52 3.63
N ARG A 71 -0.75 3.64 3.13
CA ARG A 71 -0.46 4.96 3.68
C ARG A 71 -1.71 5.83 3.57
N VAL A 72 -1.81 6.77 4.50
CA VAL A 72 -2.89 7.75 4.52
C VAL A 72 -2.31 9.16 4.43
N GLU A 73 -2.96 10.01 3.63
CA GLU A 73 -2.69 11.45 3.60
C GLU A 73 -3.85 12.21 4.26
N ASN A 74 -3.53 13.35 4.89
CA ASN A 74 -4.52 14.30 5.47
C ASN A 74 -5.46 13.67 6.52
N LEU A 75 -4.95 12.66 7.24
CA LEU A 75 -5.57 12.02 8.39
C LEU A 75 -4.50 11.27 9.20
N ARG A 76 -4.67 11.22 10.52
CA ARG A 76 -3.85 10.43 11.46
C ARG A 76 -4.61 9.20 11.94
N ILE A 77 -4.03 8.02 11.76
CA ILE A 77 -4.60 6.78 12.28
C ILE A 77 -4.21 6.67 13.75
N VAL A 78 -5.19 6.75 14.64
CA VAL A 78 -5.00 6.68 16.10
C VAL A 78 -6.23 6.07 16.75
N PRO A 79 -6.10 5.43 17.93
CA PRO A 79 -7.23 4.83 18.65
C PRO A 79 -8.05 5.88 19.42
N VAL A 80 -8.54 6.91 18.70
CA VAL A 80 -9.38 8.00 19.23
C VAL A 80 -10.69 8.04 18.45
N PHE A 81 -11.80 7.73 19.12
CA PHE A 81 -13.09 7.46 18.50
C PHE A 81 -14.21 8.39 19.00
N GLY A 82 -15.32 8.40 18.27
CA GLY A 82 -16.57 9.07 18.61
C GLY A 82 -16.74 10.46 17.99
N ALA A 83 -17.96 11.01 18.11
CA ALA A 83 -18.34 12.26 17.48
C ALA A 83 -17.46 13.46 17.91
N GLY A 84 -17.01 13.49 19.17
CA GLY A 84 -16.13 14.57 19.67
C GLY A 84 -14.79 14.62 18.94
N ALA A 85 -14.23 13.44 18.60
CA ALA A 85 -12.96 13.32 17.89
C ALA A 85 -13.03 13.82 16.44
N THR A 86 -14.23 13.99 15.87
CA THR A 86 -14.38 14.56 14.50
C THR A 86 -14.00 16.04 14.41
N LYS A 87 -13.77 16.70 15.55
CA LYS A 87 -13.46 18.13 15.66
C LYS A 87 -11.98 18.42 15.92
N VAL A 88 -11.13 17.40 16.05
CA VAL A 88 -9.69 17.62 16.36
C VAL A 88 -8.90 17.91 15.08
N SER A 89 -7.74 18.56 15.27
CA SER A 89 -6.78 18.84 14.20
C SER A 89 -5.37 18.44 14.65
N PRO A 90 -4.55 17.80 13.78
CA PRO A 90 -4.92 17.25 12.48
C PRO A 90 -6.03 16.19 12.58
N ARG A 91 -6.78 15.99 11.49
CA ARG A 91 -7.92 15.06 11.45
C ARG A 91 -7.49 13.65 11.85
N VAL A 92 -8.32 12.96 12.63
CA VAL A 92 -8.08 11.58 13.06
C VAL A 92 -9.13 10.61 12.52
N GLY A 93 -8.74 9.34 12.41
CA GLY A 93 -9.61 8.25 12.02
C GLY A 93 -8.89 6.91 12.08
N HIS A 94 -9.39 5.93 11.35
CA HIS A 94 -8.89 4.56 11.35
C HIS A 94 -9.37 3.82 10.09
N LEU A 95 -8.98 2.55 9.95
CA LEU A 95 -9.42 1.69 8.86
C LEU A 95 -10.49 0.71 9.34
N HIS A 96 -11.48 0.40 8.49
CA HIS A 96 -12.27 -0.83 8.61
C HIS A 96 -11.77 -1.85 7.58
N ILE A 97 -11.50 -3.08 8.01
CA ILE A 97 -10.98 -4.14 7.15
C ILE A 97 -11.95 -5.31 7.09
N THR A 98 -12.43 -5.64 5.89
CA THR A 98 -13.33 -6.78 5.64
C THR A 98 -12.67 -7.75 4.66
N VAL A 99 -12.61 -9.03 5.01
CA VAL A 99 -12.10 -10.10 4.12
C VAL A 99 -13.28 -10.82 3.48
N ASP A 100 -13.19 -11.12 2.19
CA ASP A 100 -14.12 -11.94 1.39
C ASP A 100 -15.60 -11.57 1.55
N ASN A 101 -15.87 -10.28 1.79
CA ASN A 101 -17.20 -9.74 2.07
C ASN A 101 -17.93 -10.49 3.20
N LEU A 102 -17.17 -10.99 4.18
CA LEU A 102 -17.70 -11.57 5.41
C LEU A 102 -18.55 -10.53 6.17
N PRO A 103 -19.52 -10.97 6.98
CA PRO A 103 -20.44 -10.06 7.68
C PRO A 103 -19.81 -9.31 8.85
N TRP A 104 -18.50 -9.50 9.07
CA TRP A 104 -17.73 -8.87 10.14
C TRP A 104 -16.49 -8.19 9.56
N TRP A 105 -16.02 -7.18 10.28
CA TRP A 105 -14.76 -6.48 10.03
C TRP A 105 -14.09 -6.17 11.37
N TRP A 106 -12.84 -5.72 11.33
CA TRP A 106 -12.20 -5.08 12.49
C TRP A 106 -11.83 -3.64 12.18
N ALA A 107 -11.66 -2.86 13.24
CA ALA A 107 -11.08 -1.53 13.15
C ALA A 107 -9.56 -1.64 13.35
N ASP A 108 -8.78 -1.19 12.37
CA ASP A 108 -7.33 -1.00 12.52
C ASP A 108 -7.04 0.48 12.79
N ALA A 109 -6.60 0.75 14.03
CA ALA A 109 -6.20 2.06 14.50
C ALA A 109 -4.73 2.11 14.94
N SER A 110 -3.90 1.19 14.42
CA SER A 110 -2.51 1.00 14.85
C SER A 110 -1.50 1.92 14.17
N ASP A 111 -1.79 2.39 12.95
CA ASP A 111 -0.81 3.04 12.06
C ASP A 111 0.44 2.18 11.80
N ASN A 112 0.31 0.85 11.85
CA ASN A 112 1.40 -0.11 11.63
C ASN A 112 1.94 -0.13 10.19
N ASN A 113 1.47 0.76 9.30
CA ASN A 113 1.77 0.82 7.87
C ASN A 113 1.33 -0.41 7.05
N THR A 114 1.07 -1.55 7.68
CA THR A 114 0.80 -2.83 7.02
C THR A 114 -0.38 -3.53 7.70
N ILE A 115 -1.35 -3.95 6.91
CA ILE A 115 -2.42 -4.84 7.33
C ILE A 115 -1.86 -6.26 7.31
N ASP A 116 -1.97 -6.97 8.44
CA ASP A 116 -1.48 -8.34 8.62
C ASP A 116 -2.63 -9.32 8.81
N ILE A 117 -2.76 -10.29 7.91
CA ILE A 117 -3.82 -11.31 7.93
C ILE A 117 -3.18 -12.69 7.74
N ALA A 118 -3.42 -13.58 8.69
CA ALA A 118 -2.99 -14.97 8.64
C ALA A 118 -4.21 -15.92 8.74
N GLY A 119 -4.02 -17.18 8.33
CA GLY A 119 -5.04 -18.22 8.48
C GLY A 119 -6.10 -18.27 7.37
N LEU A 120 -5.91 -17.54 6.27
CA LEU A 120 -6.74 -17.72 5.08
C LEU A 120 -6.40 -19.05 4.39
N PRO A 121 -7.39 -19.75 3.80
CA PRO A 121 -7.11 -20.91 2.94
C PRO A 121 -6.33 -20.49 1.69
N ALA A 122 -5.68 -21.43 1.01
CA ALA A 122 -5.12 -21.13 -0.31
C ALA A 122 -6.24 -20.84 -1.32
N GLY A 123 -6.04 -19.86 -2.21
CA GLY A 123 -7.02 -19.50 -3.25
C GLY A 123 -7.21 -17.99 -3.42
N GLU A 124 -8.27 -17.62 -4.14
CA GLU A 124 -8.61 -16.23 -4.42
C GLU A 124 -9.28 -15.56 -3.21
N HIS A 125 -8.81 -14.36 -2.87
CA HIS A 125 -9.33 -13.55 -1.79
C HIS A 125 -9.51 -12.09 -2.21
N THR A 126 -10.39 -11.39 -1.50
CA THR A 126 -10.57 -9.95 -1.63
C THR A 126 -10.59 -9.29 -0.26
N VAL A 127 -9.77 -8.26 -0.06
CA VAL A 127 -9.80 -7.41 1.13
C VAL A 127 -10.39 -6.05 0.77
N ARG A 128 -11.48 -5.67 1.44
CA ARG A 128 -12.05 -4.31 1.41
C ARG A 128 -11.43 -3.51 2.56
N ILE A 129 -10.86 -2.36 2.22
CA ILE A 129 -10.18 -1.45 3.15
C ILE A 129 -10.88 -0.10 3.06
N GLU A 130 -11.49 0.33 4.16
CA GLU A 130 -12.24 1.58 4.22
C GLU A 130 -11.57 2.55 5.16
N LEU A 131 -11.14 3.70 4.65
CA LEU A 131 -10.68 4.80 5.47
C LEU A 131 -11.89 5.52 6.04
N VAL A 132 -12.00 5.55 7.36
CA VAL A 132 -13.13 6.18 8.06
C VAL A 132 -12.65 7.31 8.98
N ASN A 133 -13.55 8.24 9.26
CA ASN A 133 -13.33 9.20 10.35
C ASN A 133 -13.50 8.53 11.72
N ALA A 134 -13.15 9.26 12.78
CA ALA A 134 -13.29 8.81 14.16
C ALA A 134 -14.72 8.37 14.57
N ASN A 135 -15.74 8.72 13.80
CA ASN A 135 -17.15 8.35 14.04
C ASN A 135 -17.71 7.45 12.93
N HIS A 136 -16.85 6.61 12.33
CA HIS A 136 -17.21 5.55 11.38
C HIS A 136 -17.82 6.01 10.05
N LYS A 137 -17.68 7.29 9.69
CA LYS A 137 -18.06 7.77 8.35
C LYS A 137 -16.93 7.47 7.35
N ILE A 138 -17.27 6.78 6.27
CA ILE A 138 -16.34 6.45 5.18
C ILE A 138 -15.90 7.70 4.43
N TYR A 139 -14.59 7.82 4.22
CA TYR A 139 -13.96 8.76 3.29
C TYR A 139 -13.65 8.09 1.95
N GLU A 140 -13.05 6.91 1.98
CA GLU A 140 -12.61 6.20 0.78
C GLU A 140 -12.65 4.69 1.00
N THR A 141 -12.94 3.94 -0.06
CA THR A 141 -12.94 2.47 -0.06
C THR A 141 -11.96 1.97 -1.12
N LYS A 142 -11.13 0.99 -0.75
CA LYS A 142 -10.23 0.27 -1.64
C LYS A 142 -10.52 -1.23 -1.58
N TYR A 143 -10.20 -1.91 -2.68
CA TYR A 143 -10.29 -3.35 -2.79
C TYR A 143 -8.96 -3.90 -3.27
N VAL A 144 -8.42 -4.88 -2.56
CA VAL A 144 -7.21 -5.61 -2.95
C VAL A 144 -7.62 -7.05 -3.23
N LYS A 145 -7.45 -7.48 -4.48
CA LYS A 145 -7.69 -8.86 -4.91
C LYS A 145 -6.35 -9.57 -5.09
N PHE A 146 -6.25 -10.80 -4.63
CA PHE A 146 -5.03 -11.61 -4.74
C PHE A 146 -5.36 -13.10 -4.70
N ASN A 147 -4.38 -13.91 -5.11
CA ASN A 147 -4.42 -15.36 -4.94
C ASN A 147 -3.33 -15.76 -3.93
N LEU A 148 -3.75 -16.38 -2.82
CA LEU A 148 -2.83 -16.91 -1.82
C LEU A 148 -2.35 -18.31 -2.26
N PRO A 149 -1.04 -18.50 -2.53
CA PRO A 149 -0.56 -19.73 -3.16
C PRO A 149 -0.51 -20.92 -2.19
N VAL A 150 -0.39 -20.66 -0.89
CA VAL A 150 -0.25 -21.67 0.16
C VAL A 150 -1.07 -21.25 1.38
N ALA A 151 -1.66 -22.20 2.08
CA ALA A 151 -2.21 -21.92 3.41
C ALA A 151 -1.05 -21.63 4.39
N LEU A 152 -1.38 -20.97 5.50
CA LEU A 152 -0.42 -20.69 6.56
C LEU A 152 0.37 -21.95 6.95
N GLN A 153 1.69 -21.88 6.86
CA GLN A 153 2.57 -23.02 7.17
C GLN A 153 2.99 -23.06 8.66
N HIS A 154 2.62 -22.06 9.45
CA HIS A 154 3.04 -21.90 10.84
C HIS A 154 1.90 -22.24 11.83
N GLU A 155 2.11 -23.27 12.65
CA GLU A 155 1.30 -23.63 13.82
C GLU A 155 1.51 -22.54 14.89
N PHE A 156 0.51 -21.70 15.17
CA PHE A 156 0.68 -20.63 16.16
C PHE A 156 0.76 -21.13 17.60
N HIS A 157 0.26 -22.33 17.93
CA HIS A 157 0.31 -22.90 19.29
C HIS A 157 0.05 -24.41 19.28
N ASP A 158 1.09 -25.21 19.06
CA ASP A 158 1.11 -26.64 19.44
C ASP A 158 1.90 -26.85 20.74
N GLN A 159 1.85 -25.88 21.66
CA GLN A 159 2.17 -26.16 23.05
C GLN A 159 0.88 -26.56 23.76
N GLU A 160 0.67 -27.87 23.89
CA GLU A 160 -0.27 -28.46 24.83
C GLU A 160 -0.14 -27.73 26.17
N HIS A 161 -1.14 -26.92 26.52
CA HIS A 161 -1.37 -26.53 27.90
C HIS A 161 -1.90 -27.75 28.65
N ALA A 162 -1.01 -28.70 28.93
CA ALA A 162 -1.24 -29.75 29.91
C ALA A 162 -1.31 -29.08 31.29
N HIS A 163 -2.53 -28.86 31.76
CA HIS A 163 -2.85 -28.53 33.15
C HIS A 163 -3.06 -29.80 33.97
#